data_AF-A0A401Q9D8-F1
#
_entry.id   AF-A0A401Q9D8-F1
#
_cell.length_a   1.000
_cell.length_b   1.000
_cell.length_c   1.000
_cell.angle_alpha   90.00
_cell.angle_beta   90.00
_cell.angle_gamma   90.00
#
_symmetry.space_group_name_H-M   'P 1'
#
loop_
_entity.id
_entity.type
_entity.pdbx_description
1 polymer ?
#
loop_
_entity_poly.entity_id
_entity_poly.type
_entity_poly.pdbx_seq_one_letter_code
_entity_poly.pdbx_strand_id
1 'polypeptide(L)'
;MAAGMYLEHYLDSIENLPFELQRNFQLMRDLDQRTEDLKTEIDKLAGEYVANARTLTSDQKVELVRQIQGAYGKCKEFGDDKVQLAMQTYEM
;
A
#
# COMPACT_ATOMS: atom_id res chain seq x y z
N MET A 1 -7.77 33.69 -31.00
CA MET A 1 -6.99 33.73 -29.74
C MET A 1 -7.45 32.71 -28.72
N ALA A 2 -8.75 32.46 -28.51
CA ALA A 2 -9.21 31.42 -27.57
C ALA A 2 -8.79 29.98 -27.94
N ALA A 3 -8.97 29.56 -29.20
CA ALA A 3 -8.67 28.18 -29.62
C ALA A 3 -7.19 27.77 -29.49
N GLY A 4 -6.25 28.72 -29.61
CA GLY A 4 -4.82 28.45 -29.40
C GLY A 4 -4.46 28.23 -27.93
N MET A 5 -5.05 29.04 -27.04
CA MET A 5 -4.88 28.89 -25.59
C MET A 5 -5.47 27.56 -25.08
N TYR A 6 -6.62 27.13 -25.60
CA TYR A 6 -7.20 25.82 -25.26
C TYR A 6 -6.32 24.65 -25.73
N LEU A 7 -5.67 24.79 -26.89
CA LEU A 7 -4.80 23.74 -27.44
C LEU A 7 -3.48 23.62 -26.66
N GLU A 8 -2.88 24.76 -26.27
CA GLU A 8 -1.68 24.80 -25.43
C GLU A 8 -1.96 24.19 -24.06
N HIS A 9 -3.07 24.55 -23.41
CA HIS A 9 -3.47 23.93 -22.15
C HIS A 9 -3.71 22.42 -22.26
N TYR A 10 -4.26 21.96 -23.39
CA TYR A 10 -4.50 20.53 -23.62
C TYR A 10 -3.20 19.77 -23.89
N LEU A 11 -2.25 20.39 -24.59
CA LEU A 11 -0.93 19.84 -24.84
C LEU A 11 -0.11 19.75 -23.55
N ASP A 12 -0.09 20.81 -22.72
CA ASP A 12 0.59 20.82 -21.42
C ASP A 12 0.02 19.74 -20.47
N SER A 13 -1.30 19.51 -20.51
CA SER A 13 -1.96 18.46 -19.74
C SER A 13 -1.62 17.05 -20.23
N ILE A 14 -1.42 16.84 -21.54
CA ILE A 14 -1.10 15.53 -22.11
C ILE A 14 0.40 15.21 -22.01
N GLU A 15 1.27 16.21 -22.02
CA GLU A 15 2.72 16.00 -22.07
C GLU A 15 3.26 15.37 -20.78
N ASN A 16 2.67 15.70 -19.63
CA ASN A 16 3.08 15.17 -18.33
C ASN A 16 2.35 13.88 -17.93
N LEU A 17 1.19 13.61 -18.52
CA LEU A 17 0.32 12.50 -18.15
C LEU A 17 1.02 11.11 -18.23
N PRO A 18 1.77 10.75 -19.29
CA PRO A 18 2.46 9.46 -19.35
C PRO A 18 3.49 9.28 -18.24
N PHE A 19 4.21 10.35 -17.89
CA PHE A 19 5.23 10.33 -16.84
C PHE A 19 4.60 10.16 -15.46
N GLU A 20 3.53 10.91 -15.18
CA GLU A 20 2.81 10.84 -13.91
C GLU A 20 2.10 9.48 -13.72
N LEU A 21 1.49 8.93 -14.78
CA LEU A 21 0.91 7.59 -14.75
C LEU A 21 1.99 6.53 -14.48
N GLN A 22 3.14 6.60 -15.17
CA GLN A 22 4.24 5.67 -14.93
C GLN A 22 4.71 5.73 -13.47
N ARG A 23 4.87 6.93 -12.92
CA ARG A 23 5.23 7.13 -11.52
C ARG A 23 4.19 6.52 -10.58
N ASN A 24 2.90 6.78 -10.82
CA ASN A 24 1.83 6.26 -9.97
C ASN A 24 1.73 4.73 -10.02
N PHE A 25 1.88 4.11 -11.19
CA PHE A 25 1.92 2.66 -11.30
C PHE A 25 3.13 2.06 -10.57
N GLN A 26 4.29 2.71 -10.61
CA GLN A 26 5.45 2.25 -9.86
C GLN A 26 5.20 2.33 -8.35
N LEU A 27 4.68 3.45 -7.86
CA LEU A 27 4.32 3.62 -6.45
C LEU A 27 3.26 2.59 -6.00
N MET A 28 2.28 2.29 -6.86
CA MET A 28 1.25 1.30 -6.56
C MET A 28 1.85 -0.11 -6.44
N ARG A 29 2.81 -0.47 -7.32
CA ARG A 29 3.54 -1.74 -7.23
C ARG A 29 4.39 -1.84 -5.96
N ASP A 30 5.02 -0.74 -5.56
CA ASP A 30 5.82 -0.71 -4.33
C ASP A 30 4.94 -0.87 -3.08
N LEU A 31 3.77 -0.23 -3.05
CA LEU A 31 2.77 -0.41 -1.99
C LEU A 31 2.24 -1.85 -1.96
N ASP A 32 1.99 -2.44 -3.13
CA ASP A 32 1.58 -3.84 -3.24
C ASP A 32 2.62 -4.79 -2.66
N GLN A 33 3.89 -4.62 -3.05
CA GLN A 33 4.96 -5.46 -2.53
C GLN A 33 5.05 -5.38 -1.00
N ARG A 34 5.04 -4.16 -0.45
CA ARG A 34 5.10 -3.96 1.01
C ARG A 34 3.91 -4.58 1.74
N THR A 35 2.73 -4.52 1.13
CA THR A 35 1.51 -5.11 1.67
C THR A 35 1.60 -6.63 1.69
N GLU A 36 2.07 -7.26 0.60
CA GLU A 36 2.25 -8.71 0.54
C GLU A 36 3.35 -9.21 1.49
N ASP A 37 4.43 -8.44 1.67
CA ASP A 37 5.49 -8.75 2.63
C ASP A 37 4.94 -8.77 4.07
N LEU A 38 4.13 -7.77 4.44
CA LEU A 38 3.48 -7.71 5.75
C LEU A 38 2.46 -8.83 5.95
N LYS A 39 1.66 -9.17 4.93
CA LYS A 39 0.75 -10.32 5.01
C LYS A 39 1.50 -11.62 5.28
N THR A 40 2.62 -11.82 4.58
CA THR A 40 3.48 -12.99 4.79
C THR A 40 4.06 -13.03 6.21
N GLU A 41 4.48 -11.89 6.74
CA GLU A 41 4.96 -11.76 8.13
C GLU A 41 3.85 -12.06 9.14
N ILE A 42 2.65 -11.52 8.93
CA ILE A 42 1.45 -11.78 9.74
C ILE A 42 1.12 -13.27 9.75
N ASP A 43 1.08 -13.92 8.59
CA ASP A 43 0.76 -15.34 8.46
C ASP A 43 1.81 -16.20 9.17
N LYS A 44 3.09 -15.84 9.07
CA LYS A 44 4.17 -16.51 9.81
C LYS A 44 3.98 -16.37 11.32
N LEU A 45 3.77 -15.16 11.83
CA LEU A 45 3.56 -14.91 13.26
C LEU A 45 2.30 -15.64 13.76
N ALA A 46 1.20 -15.59 13.00
CA ALA A 46 -0.02 -16.32 13.34
C ALA A 46 0.22 -17.84 13.39
N GLY A 47 0.97 -18.38 12.43
CA GLY A 47 1.39 -19.78 12.42
C GLY A 47 2.22 -20.16 13.66
N GLU A 48 3.19 -19.33 14.03
CA GLU A 48 4.02 -19.51 15.23
C GLU A 48 3.19 -19.48 16.52
N TYR A 49 2.22 -18.56 16.59
CA TYR A 49 1.28 -18.46 17.71
C TYR A 49 0.49 -19.76 17.89
N VAL A 50 -0.12 -20.25 16.81
CA VAL A 50 -0.98 -21.44 16.84
C VAL A 50 -0.16 -22.71 17.13
N ALA A 51 1.01 -22.85 16.50
CA ALA A 51 1.89 -24.00 16.70
C ALA A 51 2.41 -24.09 18.14
N ASN A 52 2.70 -22.95 18.77
CA ASN A 52 3.30 -22.89 20.10
C ASN A 52 2.32 -22.45 21.20
N ALA A 53 1.02 -22.39 20.91
CA ALA A 53 0.01 -21.84 21.84
C ALA A 53 -0.01 -22.53 23.22
N ARG A 54 0.42 -23.79 23.31
CA ARG A 54 0.49 -24.56 24.56
C ARG A 54 1.81 -24.42 25.31
N THR A 55 2.88 -24.01 24.61
CA THR A 55 4.23 -23.90 25.15
C THR A 55 4.63 -22.46 25.48
N LEU A 56 4.02 -21.47 24.81
CA LEU A 56 4.26 -20.05 25.07
C LEU A 56 3.72 -19.62 26.44
N THR A 57 4.50 -18.80 27.13
CA THR A 57 4.05 -18.10 28.35
C THR A 57 3.02 -17.03 28.02
N SER A 58 2.33 -16.52 29.05
CA SER A 58 1.36 -15.42 28.87
C SER A 58 2.02 -14.19 28.24
N ASP A 59 3.23 -13.82 28.70
CA ASP A 59 3.94 -12.64 28.20
C ASP A 59 4.35 -12.81 26.73
N GLN A 60 4.84 -14.00 26.36
CA GLN A 60 5.19 -14.30 24.97
C GLN A 60 3.98 -14.26 24.05
N LYS A 61 2.81 -14.75 24.51
CA LYS A 61 1.55 -14.65 23.75
C LYS A 61 1.14 -13.21 23.53
N VAL A 62 1.20 -12.38 24.58
CA VAL A 62 0.85 -10.97 24.49
C VAL A 62 1.78 -10.24 23.52
N GLU A 63 3.09 -10.50 23.60
CA GLU A 63 4.06 -9.88 22.71
C GLU A 63 3.84 -10.28 21.25
N LEU A 64 3.57 -11.55 20.98
CA LEU A 64 3.35 -12.04 19.62
C LEU A 64 2.04 -11.50 19.03
N VAL A 65 0.97 -11.41 19.84
CA VAL A 65 -0.28 -10.74 19.43
C VAL A 65 -0.06 -9.25 19.17
N ARG A 66 0.78 -8.58 19.97
CA ARG A 66 1.13 -7.17 19.76
C ARG A 66 1.87 -6.97 18.44
N GLN A 67 2.80 -7.86 18.10
CA GLN A 67 3.52 -7.82 16.82
C GLN A 67 2.57 -8.02 15.64
N ILE A 68 1.68 -9.01 15.72
CA ILE A 68 0.64 -9.25 14.70
C ILE A 68 -0.25 -8.01 14.52
N GLN A 69 -0.73 -7.42 15.62
CA GLN A 69 -1.55 -6.20 15.56
C GLN A 69 -0.81 -5.01 14.93
N GLY A 70 0.47 -4.83 15.27
CA GLY A 70 1.31 -3.78 14.68
C GLY A 70 1.51 -3.97 13.18
N ALA A 71 1.80 -5.19 12.74
CA ALA A 71 1.93 -5.53 11.33
C ALA A 71 0.60 -5.33 10.57
N TYR A 72 -0.52 -5.75 11.16
CA TYR A 72 -1.85 -5.50 10.59
C TYR A 72 -2.17 -4.01 10.45
N GLY A 73 -1.82 -3.20 11.45
CA GLY A 73 -2.00 -1.75 11.41
C GLY A 73 -1.30 -1.14 10.20
N LYS A 74 0.00 -1.45 10.02
CA LYS A 74 0.77 -1.00 8.85
C LYS A 74 0.23 -1.54 7.53
N CYS A 75 -0.19 -2.80 7.50
CA CYS A 75 -0.77 -3.41 6.31
C CYS A 75 -2.05 -2.68 5.87
N LYS A 76 -2.86 -2.23 6.85
CA LYS A 76 -4.05 -1.43 6.59
C LYS A 76 -3.67 -0.03 6.07
N GLU A 77 -2.70 0.64 6.69
CA GLU A 77 -2.22 1.95 6.25
C GLU A 77 -1.76 1.92 4.78
N PHE A 78 -0.96 0.92 4.38
CA PHE A 78 -0.56 0.76 2.98
C PHE A 78 -1.74 0.45 2.04
N GLY A 79 -2.75 -0.28 2.53
CA GLY A 79 -3.99 -0.50 1.79
C GLY A 79 -4.74 0.80 1.52
N ASP A 80 -4.86 1.66 2.54
CA ASP A 80 -5.52 2.96 2.44
C ASP A 80 -4.74 3.89 1.47
N ASP A 81 -3.41 3.94 1.58
CA ASP A 81 -2.53 4.67 0.64
C ASP A 81 -2.69 4.19 -0.80
N LYS A 82 -2.80 2.87 -1.01
CA LYS A 82 -3.00 2.28 -2.34
C LYS A 82 -4.33 2.71 -2.94
N VAL A 83 -5.41 2.72 -2.15
CA VAL A 83 -6.73 3.17 -2.61
C VAL A 83 -6.68 4.64 -3.00
N GLN A 84 -6.05 5.49 -2.18
CA GLN A 84 -5.90 6.91 -2.51
C GLN A 84 -5.10 7.13 -3.80
N LEU A 85 -3.99 6.41 -3.96
CA LEU A 85 -3.18 6.49 -5.18
C LEU A 85 -3.96 6.02 -6.42
N ALA A 86 -4.77 4.97 -6.28
CA ALA A 86 -5.62 4.49 -7.37
C ALA A 86 -6.69 5.51 -7.77
N MET A 87 -7.32 6.17 -6.79
CA MET A 87 -8.27 7.25 -7.04
C MET A 87 -7.60 8.42 -7.76
N GLN A 88 -6.45 8.89 -7.26
CA GLN A 88 -5.68 9.96 -7.91
C GLN A 88 -5.31 9.60 -9.34
N THR A 89 -4.85 8.37 -9.58
CA THR A 89 -4.47 7.92 -10.93
C THR A 89 -5.66 7.85 -11.89
N TYR A 90 -6.85 7.53 -11.39
CA TYR A 90 -8.08 7.47 -12.18
C TYR A 90 -8.67 8.86 -12.49
N GLU A 91 -8.45 9.83 -11.61
CA GLU A 91 -8.99 11.20 -11.70
C GLU A 91 -8.14 12.16 -12.55
N MET A 92 -6.93 11.73 -12.96
CA MET A 92 -6.03 12.45 -13.87
C MET A 92 -6.52 12.46 -15.32
#